data_AF-A0A8I2YP30-F1
#
_entry.id   AF-A0A8I2YP30-F1
#
_cell.length_a   1.000
_cell.length_b   1.000
_cell.length_c   1.000
_cell.angle_alpha   90.00
_cell.angle_beta   90.00
_cell.angle_gamma   90.00
#
_symmetry.space_group_name_H-M   'P 1'
#
loop_
_entity.id
_entity.type
_entity.pdbx_description
1 polymer ?
#
loop_
_entity_poly.entity_id
_entity_poly.type
_entity_poly.pdbx_seq_one_letter_code
_entity_poly.pdbx_strand_id
1 'polypeptide(L)'
;MHEPVDPDKVHMYESGDGLGPDLESPRFDLRNNSKSQWNSLIIDNLLKEVQDQCLQEDWPVQRSDPYIREILAERYKRLQTRWQKGQPKITDDGTAETPAQTEAQLVAESELVLKLCRQTTRHRSKYARRATVLDHIIKLKVEAGEDDIDVWKWLQGVVQRLGEHGMSSEESDIENEVEQVLRVKRMDWCRGIERELDFLDLQRLVDVDVFAPQGSRPMKRIRESGNPATSRDAVKGLPRAFYNRAWITSLTQRQLEGLDIPEESFSWMQVAVATV
;
A
#
# COMPACT_ATOMS: atom_id res chain seq x y z
N MET A 1 -7.14 -6.82 -26.93
CA MET A 1 -5.67 -6.70 -27.03
C MET A 1 -5.37 -5.45 -27.84
N HIS A 2 -4.41 -4.62 -27.48
CA HIS A 2 -4.07 -3.44 -28.30
C HIS A 2 -3.43 -3.90 -29.62
N GLU A 3 -3.98 -3.47 -30.74
CA GLU A 3 -3.37 -3.68 -32.06
C GLU A 3 -2.33 -2.58 -32.32
N PRO A 4 -1.04 -2.92 -32.43
CA PRO A 4 -0.01 -1.91 -32.65
C PRO A 4 -0.18 -1.25 -34.01
N VAL A 5 0.14 0.05 -34.07
CA VAL A 5 0.24 0.77 -35.34
C VAL A 5 1.45 0.25 -36.12
N ASP A 6 1.31 0.20 -37.44
CA ASP A 6 2.41 -0.07 -38.35
C ASP A 6 3.52 0.99 -38.18
N PRO A 7 4.73 0.60 -37.75
CA PRO A 7 5.82 1.53 -37.49
C PRO A 7 6.20 2.39 -38.70
N ASP A 8 6.07 1.83 -39.91
CA ASP A 8 6.43 2.55 -41.14
C ASP A 8 5.43 3.69 -41.41
N LYS A 9 4.15 3.49 -41.06
CA LYS A 9 3.14 4.56 -41.16
C LYS A 9 3.41 5.69 -40.18
N VAL A 10 3.77 5.36 -38.94
CA VAL A 10 4.15 6.36 -37.93
C VAL A 10 5.38 7.13 -38.42
N HIS A 11 6.40 6.43 -38.92
CA HIS A 11 7.63 7.05 -39.38
C HIS A 11 7.42 7.97 -40.60
N MET A 12 6.62 7.54 -41.58
CA MET A 12 6.27 8.38 -42.73
C MET A 12 5.53 9.65 -42.29
N TYR A 13 4.61 9.53 -41.34
CA TYR A 13 3.90 10.70 -40.80
C TYR A 13 4.86 11.65 -40.05
N GLU A 14 5.72 11.13 -39.18
CA GLU A 14 6.71 11.95 -38.46
C GLU A 14 7.72 12.63 -39.39
N SER A 15 7.98 12.06 -40.57
CA SER A 15 8.85 12.63 -41.60
C SER A 15 8.13 13.67 -42.49
N GLY A 16 6.81 13.81 -42.36
CA GLY A 16 5.98 14.75 -43.13
C GLY A 16 5.40 14.19 -44.43
N ASP A 17 5.69 12.93 -44.76
CA ASP A 17 5.31 12.29 -46.04
C ASP A 17 4.12 11.33 -45.91
N GLY A 18 3.68 11.04 -44.69
CA GLY A 18 2.61 10.09 -44.38
C GLY A 18 1.29 10.73 -43.98
N LEU A 19 0.22 9.92 -44.03
CA LEU A 19 -1.07 10.29 -43.45
C LEU A 19 -1.01 10.20 -41.92
N GLY A 20 -1.69 11.13 -41.25
CA GLY A 20 -1.84 11.12 -39.79
C GLY A 20 -2.69 9.96 -39.26
N PRO A 21 -2.80 9.85 -37.92
CA PRO A 21 -3.66 8.85 -37.30
C PRO A 21 -5.12 9.02 -37.72
N ASP A 22 -5.82 7.89 -37.83
CA ASP A 22 -7.27 7.87 -37.95
C ASP A 22 -7.89 8.34 -36.62
N LEU A 23 -8.60 9.47 -36.65
CA LEU A 23 -9.19 10.07 -35.46
C LEU A 23 -10.55 9.45 -35.08
N GLU A 24 -11.23 8.78 -36.01
CA GLU A 24 -12.49 8.06 -35.74
C GLU A 24 -12.22 6.70 -35.10
N SER A 25 -11.04 6.13 -35.35
CA SER A 25 -10.56 4.90 -34.74
C SER A 25 -9.11 5.05 -34.25
N PRO A 26 -8.88 5.85 -33.20
CA PRO A 26 -7.54 6.23 -32.78
C PRO A 26 -6.72 5.03 -32.28
N ARG A 27 -5.55 4.85 -32.89
CA ARG A 27 -4.55 3.86 -32.47
C ARG A 27 -3.28 4.56 -32.00
N PHE A 28 -3.01 4.45 -30.71
CA PHE A 28 -1.77 4.96 -30.13
C PHE A 28 -0.54 4.17 -30.61
N ASP A 29 0.55 4.85 -30.90
CA ASP A 29 1.86 4.23 -31.03
C ASP A 29 2.53 4.14 -29.66
N LEU A 30 2.45 2.96 -29.03
CA LEU A 30 3.00 2.74 -27.69
C LEU A 30 4.53 2.58 -27.66
N ARG A 31 5.22 2.63 -28.80
CA ARG A 31 6.69 2.61 -28.87
C ARG A 31 7.29 3.98 -28.61
N ASN A 32 6.63 5.04 -29.06
CA ASN A 32 7.06 6.42 -28.86
C ASN A 32 6.42 7.07 -27.63
N ASN A 33 6.87 8.27 -27.27
CA ASN A 33 6.31 8.98 -26.12
C ASN A 33 5.00 9.74 -26.50
N SER A 34 4.31 10.28 -25.50
CA SER A 34 3.06 11.04 -25.69
C SER A 34 3.23 12.36 -26.45
N LYS A 35 4.46 12.83 -26.64
CA LYS A 35 4.81 14.07 -27.35
C LYS A 35 5.21 13.83 -28.81
N SER A 36 5.27 12.57 -29.26
CA SER A 36 5.38 12.27 -30.69
C SER A 36 4.25 12.95 -31.45
N GLN A 37 4.49 13.33 -32.71
CA GLN A 37 3.49 14.02 -33.50
C GLN A 37 2.22 13.17 -33.64
N TRP A 38 2.39 11.86 -33.85
CA TRP A 38 1.31 10.88 -33.94
C TRP A 38 0.45 10.84 -32.66
N ASN A 39 1.05 10.57 -31.49
CA ASN A 39 0.30 10.44 -30.25
C ASN A 39 -0.25 11.77 -29.76
N SER A 40 0.47 12.87 -30.00
CA SER A 40 0.01 14.21 -29.63
C SER A 40 -1.28 14.57 -30.37
N LEU A 41 -1.39 14.22 -31.66
CA LEU A 41 -2.59 14.50 -32.44
C LEU A 41 -3.81 13.71 -31.93
N ILE A 42 -3.61 12.45 -31.54
CA ILE A 42 -4.66 11.65 -30.89
C ILE A 42 -5.07 12.26 -29.54
N ILE A 43 -4.10 12.66 -28.70
CA ILE A 43 -4.39 13.28 -27.40
C ILE A 43 -5.17 14.60 -27.58
N ASP A 44 -4.83 15.39 -28.60
CA ASP A 44 -5.50 16.66 -28.88
C ASP A 44 -6.92 16.46 -29.40
N ASN A 45 -7.17 15.40 -30.17
CA ASN A 45 -8.52 15.02 -30.56
C ASN A 45 -9.35 14.58 -29.34
N LEU A 46 -8.81 13.71 -28.48
CA LEU A 46 -9.48 13.29 -27.25
C LEU A 46 -9.75 14.45 -26.29
N LEU A 47 -8.84 15.42 -26.20
CA LEU A 47 -9.04 16.64 -25.43
C LEU A 47 -10.27 17.41 -25.92
N LYS A 48 -10.39 17.57 -27.24
CA LYS A 48 -11.54 18.26 -27.86
C LYS A 48 -12.84 17.51 -27.56
N GLU A 49 -12.86 16.19 -27.74
CA GLU A 49 -14.04 15.37 -27.43
C GLU A 49 -14.47 15.48 -25.95
N VAL A 50 -13.50 15.46 -25.02
CA VAL A 50 -13.78 15.63 -23.59
C VAL A 50 -14.37 17.01 -23.31
N GLN A 51 -13.84 18.07 -23.93
CA GLN A 51 -14.38 19.42 -23.77
C GLN A 51 -15.79 19.54 -24.34
N ASP A 52 -16.02 19.01 -25.54
CA ASP A 52 -17.33 19.03 -26.20
C ASP A 52 -18.37 18.28 -25.35
N GLN A 53 -18.00 17.13 -24.75
CA GLN A 53 -18.87 16.39 -23.81
C GLN A 53 -19.11 17.17 -22.51
N CYS A 54 -18.08 17.80 -21.93
CA CYS A 54 -18.25 18.63 -20.72
C CYS A 54 -19.25 19.77 -20.94
N LEU A 55 -19.25 20.36 -22.14
CA LEU A 55 -20.18 21.41 -22.54
C LEU A 55 -21.59 20.88 -22.78
N GLN A 56 -21.73 19.72 -23.43
CA GLN A 56 -23.03 19.11 -23.71
C GLN A 56 -23.74 18.61 -22.45
N GLU A 57 -22.99 18.06 -21.49
CA GLU A 57 -23.54 17.45 -20.27
C GLU A 57 -23.56 18.41 -19.06
N ASP A 58 -23.21 19.69 -19.26
CA ASP A 58 -23.17 20.74 -18.23
C ASP A 58 -22.40 20.30 -16.97
N TRP A 59 -21.18 19.79 -17.17
CA TRP A 59 -20.39 19.27 -16.06
C TRP A 59 -20.06 20.40 -15.06
N PRO A 60 -20.21 20.15 -13.74
CA PRO A 60 -20.15 21.20 -12.72
C PRO A 60 -18.76 21.83 -12.56
N VAL A 61 -17.72 21.25 -13.15
CA VAL A 61 -16.35 21.77 -13.10
C VAL A 61 -15.70 21.68 -14.47
N GLN A 62 -15.65 22.81 -15.17
CA GLN A 62 -14.85 22.96 -16.37
C GLN A 62 -13.37 23.09 -15.99
N ARG A 63 -12.53 22.27 -16.62
CA ARG A 63 -11.07 22.28 -16.40
C ARG A 63 -10.40 22.89 -17.62
N SER A 64 -9.24 23.52 -17.42
CA SER A 64 -8.48 24.11 -18.50
C SER A 64 -7.88 23.05 -19.43
N ASP A 65 -7.72 23.38 -20.70
CA ASP A 65 -7.13 22.49 -21.71
C ASP A 65 -5.76 21.92 -21.30
N PRO A 66 -4.81 22.71 -20.74
CA PRO A 66 -3.53 22.18 -20.30
C PRO A 66 -3.67 21.11 -19.22
N TYR A 67 -4.62 21.28 -18.30
CA TYR A 67 -4.88 20.33 -17.23
C TYR A 67 -5.44 19.00 -17.76
N ILE A 68 -6.43 19.06 -18.65
CA ILE A 68 -7.02 17.85 -19.24
C ILE A 68 -5.99 17.14 -20.13
N ARG A 69 -5.23 17.89 -20.93
CA ARG A 69 -4.14 17.35 -21.75
C ARG A 69 -3.10 16.61 -20.91
N GLU A 70 -2.73 17.16 -19.75
CA GLU A 70 -1.81 16.51 -18.83
C GLU A 70 -2.38 15.18 -18.26
N ILE A 71 -3.67 15.15 -17.91
CA ILE A 71 -4.35 13.92 -17.50
C ILE A 71 -4.33 12.88 -18.62
N LEU A 72 -4.62 13.28 -19.86
CA LEU A 72 -4.60 12.38 -21.02
C LEU A 72 -3.20 11.85 -21.30
N ALA A 73 -2.17 12.70 -21.22
CA ALA A 73 -0.77 12.29 -21.35
C ALA A 73 -0.35 11.32 -20.24
N GLU A 74 -0.81 11.53 -19.01
CA GLU A 74 -0.57 10.62 -17.89
C GLU A 74 -1.28 9.27 -18.08
N ARG A 75 -2.52 9.27 -18.59
CA ARG A 75 -3.23 8.03 -18.96
C ARG A 75 -2.51 7.27 -20.07
N TYR A 76 -2.01 7.98 -21.09
CA TYR A 76 -1.18 7.40 -22.13
C TYR A 76 0.07 6.73 -21.55
N LYS A 77 0.82 7.40 -20.67
CA LYS A 77 2.03 6.84 -20.04
C LYS A 77 1.73 5.54 -19.29
N ARG A 78 0.60 5.49 -18.58
CA ARG A 78 0.17 4.26 -17.89
C ARG A 78 -0.17 3.13 -18.87
N LEU A 79 -0.83 3.45 -19.98
CA LEU A 79 -1.11 2.49 -21.05
C LEU A 79 0.19 1.94 -21.64
N GLN A 80 1.13 2.84 -22.01
CA GLN A 80 2.44 2.48 -22.53
C GLN A 80 3.21 1.59 -21.55
N THR A 81 3.25 1.96 -20.27
CA THR A 81 3.94 1.17 -19.22
C THR A 81 3.36 -0.25 -19.13
N ARG A 82 2.03 -0.39 -19.16
CA ARG A 82 1.37 -1.70 -19.14
C ARG A 82 1.67 -2.51 -20.41
N TRP A 83 1.63 -1.87 -21.57
CA TRP A 83 1.93 -2.52 -22.84
C TRP A 83 3.38 -3.01 -22.92
N GLN A 84 4.33 -2.19 -22.48
CA GLN A 84 5.76 -2.56 -22.39
C GLN A 84 5.97 -3.75 -21.46
N LYS A 85 5.31 -3.76 -20.29
CA LYS A 85 5.38 -4.90 -19.35
C LYS A 85 4.80 -6.19 -19.95
N GLY A 86 3.80 -6.07 -20.82
CA GLY A 86 3.20 -7.20 -21.53
C GLY A 86 3.90 -7.58 -22.83
N GLN A 87 5.08 -7.04 -23.13
CA GLN A 87 5.88 -7.53 -24.26
C GLN A 87 6.61 -8.82 -23.89
N PRO A 88 6.71 -9.79 -24.81
CA PRO A 88 7.51 -10.99 -24.59
C PRO A 88 8.95 -10.65 -24.23
N LYS A 89 9.45 -11.22 -23.13
CA LYS A 89 10.86 -11.09 -22.75
C LYS A 89 11.67 -12.22 -23.36
N ILE A 90 12.97 -12.00 -23.53
CA ILE A 90 13.91 -13.06 -23.90
C ILE A 90 14.24 -13.83 -22.63
N THR A 91 13.98 -15.14 -22.65
CA THR A 91 14.31 -16.08 -21.56
C THR A 91 15.81 -16.33 -21.48
N ASP A 92 16.28 -16.94 -20.38
CA ASP A 92 17.69 -17.28 -20.17
C ASP A 92 18.25 -18.20 -21.28
N ASP A 93 17.38 -18.98 -21.92
CA ASP A 93 17.71 -19.86 -23.05
C ASP A 93 17.75 -19.13 -24.41
N GLY A 94 17.58 -17.80 -24.41
CA GLY A 94 17.58 -16.97 -25.62
C GLY A 94 16.29 -17.04 -26.44
N THR A 95 15.25 -17.71 -25.93
CA THR A 95 13.94 -17.84 -26.61
C THR A 95 12.96 -16.77 -26.14
N ALA A 96 12.07 -16.29 -27.01
CA ALA A 96 11.02 -15.36 -26.61
C ALA A 96 9.96 -16.06 -25.76
N GLU A 97 9.54 -15.42 -24.67
CA GLU A 97 8.41 -15.88 -23.85
C GLU A 97 7.17 -16.12 -24.74
N THR A 98 6.48 -17.23 -24.47
CA THR A 98 5.18 -17.51 -25.08
C THR A 98 4.12 -16.57 -24.53
N PRO A 99 3.02 -16.31 -25.27
CA PRO A 99 1.90 -15.50 -24.77
C PRO A 99 1.38 -15.98 -23.40
N ALA A 100 1.34 -17.29 -23.17
CA ALA A 100 0.91 -17.87 -21.90
C ALA A 100 1.88 -17.56 -20.74
N GLN A 101 3.20 -17.54 -20.99
CA GLN A 101 4.20 -17.17 -20.00
C GLN A 101 4.12 -15.67 -19.66
N THR A 102 3.97 -14.81 -20.66
CA THR A 102 3.80 -13.37 -20.46
C THR A 102 2.51 -13.07 -19.69
N GLU A 103 1.40 -13.75 -20.00
CA GLU A 103 0.15 -13.62 -19.24
C GLU A 103 0.32 -14.06 -17.78
N ALA A 104 0.91 -15.23 -17.54
CA ALA A 104 1.16 -15.73 -16.18
C ALA A 104 2.05 -14.78 -15.37
N GLN A 105 3.07 -14.18 -16.00
CA GLN A 105 3.92 -13.18 -15.37
C GLN A 105 3.13 -11.92 -14.97
N LEU A 106 2.28 -11.40 -15.85
CA LEU A 106 1.45 -10.23 -15.56
C LEU A 106 0.44 -10.49 -14.44
N VAL A 107 -0.16 -11.69 -14.42
CA VAL A 107 -1.07 -12.11 -13.35
C VAL A 107 -0.33 -12.17 -12.02
N ALA A 108 0.82 -12.85 -11.97
CA ALA A 108 1.62 -12.96 -10.75
C ALA A 108 2.09 -11.60 -10.22
N GLU A 109 2.52 -10.68 -11.09
CA GLU A 109 2.89 -9.32 -10.70
C GLU A 109 1.69 -8.55 -10.14
N SER A 110 0.53 -8.65 -10.80
CA SER A 110 -0.71 -8.01 -10.36
C SER A 110 -1.16 -8.54 -8.98
N GLU A 111 -1.12 -9.86 -8.78
CA GLU A 111 -1.44 -10.51 -7.51
C GLU A 111 -0.49 -10.07 -6.39
N LEU A 112 0.81 -9.97 -6.67
CA LEU A 112 1.80 -9.48 -5.73
C LEU A 112 1.52 -8.02 -5.33
N VAL A 113 1.26 -7.15 -6.31
CA VAL A 113 0.91 -5.74 -6.04
C VAL A 113 -0.38 -5.65 -5.22
N LEU A 114 -1.42 -6.40 -5.58
CA LEU A 114 -2.67 -6.45 -4.83
C LEU A 114 -2.45 -6.94 -3.41
N LYS A 115 -1.61 -7.96 -3.21
CA LYS A 115 -1.24 -8.47 -1.88
C LYS A 115 -0.54 -7.39 -1.04
N LEU A 116 0.46 -6.70 -1.59
CA LEU A 116 1.14 -5.60 -0.92
C LEU A 116 0.22 -4.42 -0.61
N CYS A 117 -0.67 -4.05 -1.53
CA CYS A 117 -1.67 -3.01 -1.31
C CYS A 117 -2.64 -3.39 -0.18
N ARG A 118 -3.16 -4.62 -0.17
CA ARG A 118 -4.03 -5.13 0.89
C ARG A 118 -3.32 -5.10 2.24
N GLN A 119 -2.08 -5.57 2.31
CA GLN A 119 -1.27 -5.51 3.53
C GLN A 119 -1.10 -4.07 4.04
N THR A 120 -0.74 -3.15 3.15
CA THR A 120 -0.55 -1.73 3.49
C THR A 120 -1.84 -1.11 4.00
N THR A 121 -2.96 -1.32 3.32
CA THR A 121 -4.27 -0.84 3.75
C THR A 121 -4.66 -1.42 5.12
N ARG A 122 -4.43 -2.72 5.35
CA ARG A 122 -4.70 -3.35 6.66
C ARG A 122 -3.88 -2.71 7.77
N HIS A 123 -2.59 -2.44 7.56
CA HIS A 123 -1.74 -1.75 8.53
C HIS A 123 -2.27 -0.34 8.85
N ARG A 124 -2.60 0.43 7.81
CA ARG A 124 -3.17 1.78 7.94
C ARG A 124 -4.46 1.77 8.72
N SER A 125 -5.39 0.90 8.34
CA SER A 125 -6.67 0.76 9.04
C SER A 125 -6.49 0.32 10.50
N LYS A 126 -5.53 -0.58 10.79
CA LYS A 126 -5.24 -1.01 12.17
C LYS A 126 -4.65 0.14 13.00
N TYR A 127 -3.69 0.88 12.45
CA TYR A 127 -3.10 2.06 13.10
C TYR A 127 -4.16 3.11 13.40
N ALA A 128 -4.88 3.56 12.35
CA ALA A 128 -5.90 4.60 12.47
C ALA A 128 -6.96 4.20 13.50
N ARG A 129 -7.40 2.94 13.47
CA ARG A 129 -8.36 2.41 14.44
C ARG A 129 -7.84 2.49 15.87
N ARG A 130 -6.62 2.00 16.13
CA ARG A 130 -6.03 2.04 17.49
C ARG A 130 -5.87 3.46 17.98
N ALA A 131 -5.43 4.38 17.12
CA ALA A 131 -5.33 5.79 17.45
C ALA A 131 -6.69 6.38 17.83
N THR A 132 -7.74 6.11 17.05
CA THR A 132 -9.11 6.58 17.36
C THR A 132 -9.64 6.02 18.68
N VAL A 133 -9.42 4.72 18.95
CA VAL A 133 -9.84 4.08 20.21
C VAL A 133 -9.16 4.75 21.39
N LEU A 134 -7.83 4.94 21.31
CA LEU A 134 -7.04 5.59 22.35
C LEU A 134 -7.49 7.02 22.60
N ASP A 135 -7.68 7.81 21.55
CA ASP A 135 -8.17 9.20 21.66
C ASP A 135 -9.52 9.27 22.35
N HIS A 136 -10.41 8.32 22.07
CA HIS A 136 -11.74 8.28 22.67
C HIS A 136 -11.68 7.86 24.16
N ILE A 137 -10.96 6.79 24.48
CA ILE A 137 -10.84 6.30 25.86
C ILE A 137 -10.19 7.36 26.75
N ILE A 138 -9.12 8.01 26.27
CA ILE A 138 -8.46 9.08 27.03
C ILE A 138 -9.44 10.21 27.33
N LYS A 139 -10.28 10.62 26.37
CA LYS A 139 -11.32 11.64 26.60
C LYS A 139 -12.32 11.22 27.66
N LEU A 140 -12.89 10.01 27.54
CA LEU A 140 -13.85 9.49 28.52
C LEU A 140 -13.25 9.41 29.93
N LYS A 141 -12.02 8.91 30.05
CA LYS A 141 -11.30 8.77 31.33
C LYS A 141 -11.01 10.13 31.97
N VAL A 142 -10.66 11.13 31.17
CA VAL A 142 -10.45 12.52 31.63
C VAL A 142 -11.77 13.12 32.12
N GLU A 143 -12.87 12.90 31.42
CA GLU A 143 -14.20 13.38 31.83
C GLU A 143 -14.69 12.68 33.11
N ALA A 144 -14.41 11.39 33.26
CA ALA A 144 -14.75 10.60 34.44
C ALA A 144 -13.80 10.82 35.64
N GLY A 145 -12.64 11.44 35.43
CA GLY A 145 -11.64 11.70 36.47
C GLY A 145 -10.93 10.43 36.98
N GLU A 146 -10.69 9.46 36.10
CA GLU A 146 -10.08 8.17 36.46
C GLU A 146 -8.55 8.24 36.59
N ASP A 147 -7.97 7.40 37.47
CA ASP A 147 -6.55 7.46 37.82
C ASP A 147 -5.60 6.81 36.79
N ASP A 148 -6.12 6.01 35.85
CA ASP A 148 -5.30 5.26 34.87
C ASP A 148 -5.05 6.01 33.55
N ILE A 149 -5.41 7.29 33.46
CA ILE A 149 -5.22 8.14 32.26
C ILE A 149 -3.79 8.09 31.73
N ASP A 150 -2.79 8.07 32.61
CA ASP A 150 -1.38 8.07 32.21
C ASP A 150 -0.96 6.78 31.50
N VAL A 151 -1.58 5.64 31.85
CA VAL A 151 -1.36 4.35 31.15
C VAL A 151 -1.89 4.44 29.72
N TRP A 152 -3.07 5.03 29.53
CA TRP A 152 -3.67 5.21 28.20
C TRP A 152 -2.89 6.20 27.34
N LYS A 153 -2.42 7.32 27.91
CA LYS A 153 -1.52 8.25 27.22
C LYS A 153 -0.20 7.59 26.85
N TRP A 154 0.34 6.74 27.71
CA TRP A 154 1.53 5.96 27.41
C TRP A 154 1.30 5.00 26.24
N LEU A 155 0.20 4.25 26.23
CA LEU A 155 -0.20 3.37 25.11
C LEU A 155 -0.37 4.18 23.81
N GLN A 156 -0.95 5.37 23.89
CA GLN A 156 -1.05 6.30 22.75
C GLN A 156 0.33 6.69 22.23
N GLY A 157 1.27 7.02 23.11
CA GLY A 157 2.66 7.31 22.75
C GLY A 157 3.40 6.11 22.13
N VAL A 158 3.08 4.89 22.53
CA VAL A 158 3.60 3.66 21.89
C VAL A 158 3.06 3.52 20.46
N VAL A 159 1.74 3.63 20.28
CA VAL A 159 1.08 3.46 18.97
C VAL A 159 1.51 4.54 17.98
N GLN A 160 1.59 5.81 18.41
CA GLN A 160 2.00 6.92 17.56
C GLN A 160 3.45 6.78 17.07
N ARG A 161 4.39 6.39 17.96
CA ARG A 161 5.80 6.19 17.57
C ARG A 161 5.95 5.02 16.59
N LEU A 162 5.24 3.92 16.82
CA LEU A 162 5.24 2.77 15.91
C LEU A 162 4.65 3.11 14.53
N GLY A 163 3.63 3.96 14.51
CA GLY A 163 2.92 4.34 13.29
C GLY A 163 2.32 3.15 12.54
N GLU A 164 2.02 3.37 11.27
CA GLU A 164 1.50 2.34 10.36
C GLU A 164 2.49 1.16 10.20
N HIS A 165 3.79 1.47 10.19
CA HIS A 165 4.85 0.50 9.96
C HIS A 165 5.19 -0.36 11.18
N GLY A 166 4.70 -0.03 12.37
CA GLY A 166 4.77 -0.90 13.55
C GLY A 166 3.51 -1.74 13.77
N MET A 167 2.47 -1.56 12.95
CA MET A 167 1.29 -2.42 13.01
C MET A 167 1.59 -3.77 12.37
N SER A 168 1.40 -4.86 13.10
CA SER A 168 1.57 -6.22 12.56
C SER A 168 0.41 -6.62 11.63
N SER A 169 0.75 -7.20 10.47
CA SER A 169 -0.20 -7.90 9.59
C SER A 169 -0.17 -9.40 9.85
N GLU A 170 -1.33 -10.00 9.59
CA GLU A 170 -1.75 -11.36 9.90
C GLU A 170 -1.78 -12.18 8.60
N GLU A 171 -0.62 -12.56 8.06
CA GLU A 171 -0.58 -13.26 6.76
C GLU A 171 0.45 -14.40 6.77
N SER A 172 0.18 -15.43 7.56
CA SER A 172 0.44 -16.78 7.04
C SER A 172 -0.82 -17.24 6.31
N ASP A 173 -0.71 -17.53 5.01
CA ASP A 173 -1.75 -18.16 4.20
C ASP A 173 -1.94 -19.65 4.61
N ILE A 174 -2.04 -19.93 5.91
CA ILE A 174 -2.29 -21.26 6.44
C ILE A 174 -3.72 -21.26 6.93
N GLU A 175 -4.64 -21.39 5.97
CA GLU A 175 -5.98 -21.88 6.26
C GLU A 175 -5.81 -23.34 6.70
N ASN A 176 -5.91 -23.61 8.00
CA ASN A 176 -6.19 -24.97 8.43
C ASN A 176 -7.60 -25.28 7.93
N GLU A 177 -7.78 -26.39 7.19
CA GLU A 177 -9.06 -26.83 6.62
C GLU A 177 -10.21 -26.97 7.65
N VAL A 178 -9.88 -26.91 8.95
CA VAL A 178 -10.80 -27.10 10.08
C VAL A 178 -11.09 -25.82 10.88
N GLU A 179 -10.15 -24.85 10.94
CA GLU A 179 -10.35 -23.56 11.62
C GLU A 179 -9.65 -22.42 10.85
N GLN A 180 -10.38 -21.35 10.54
CA GLN A 180 -9.81 -20.10 10.02
C GLN A 180 -9.01 -19.40 11.13
N VAL A 181 -7.72 -19.70 11.21
CA VAL A 181 -6.80 -19.12 12.19
C VAL A 181 -5.73 -18.30 11.48
N LEU A 182 -5.49 -17.09 11.98
CA LEU A 182 -4.45 -16.23 11.48
C LEU A 182 -3.17 -16.40 12.30
N ARG A 183 -2.06 -16.81 11.67
CA ARG A 183 -0.75 -16.81 12.35
C ARG A 183 -0.04 -15.50 12.11
N VAL A 184 0.35 -14.86 13.20
CA VAL A 184 1.01 -13.57 13.16
C VAL A 184 2.50 -13.78 12.91
N LYS A 185 3.04 -13.14 11.86
CA LYS A 185 4.48 -13.18 11.58
C LYS A 185 5.25 -12.52 12.71
N ARG A 186 6.41 -13.09 13.08
CA ARG A 186 7.27 -12.51 14.11
C ARG A 186 8.00 -11.28 13.59
N MET A 187 8.00 -10.19 14.35
CA MET A 187 8.83 -9.02 14.09
C MET A 187 10.09 -9.11 14.93
N ASP A 188 11.10 -9.83 14.45
CA ASP A 188 12.30 -10.11 15.25
C ASP A 188 13.02 -8.81 15.69
N TRP A 189 12.87 -7.72 14.93
CA TRP A 189 13.42 -6.41 15.26
C TRP A 189 12.65 -5.67 16.37
N CYS A 190 11.36 -5.95 16.54
CA CYS A 190 10.50 -5.22 17.46
C CYS A 190 10.58 -5.84 18.86
N ARG A 191 10.58 -5.01 19.90
CA ARG A 191 10.38 -5.48 21.26
C ARG A 191 9.03 -6.21 21.36
N GLY A 192 8.94 -7.20 22.24
CA GLY A 192 7.68 -7.89 22.50
C GLY A 192 6.63 -6.95 23.12
N ILE A 193 5.85 -6.29 22.27
CA ILE A 193 4.78 -5.32 22.59
C ILE A 193 3.41 -5.84 22.18
N GLU A 194 3.33 -7.11 21.79
CA GLU A 194 2.12 -7.70 21.26
C GLU A 194 0.99 -7.72 22.28
N ARG A 195 1.33 -7.86 23.57
CA ARG A 195 0.36 -7.90 24.67
C ARG A 195 -0.36 -6.58 24.82
N GLU A 196 0.37 -5.47 24.81
CA GLU A 196 -0.15 -4.11 24.90
C GLU A 196 -1.04 -3.79 23.69
N LEU A 197 -0.61 -4.20 22.50
CA LEU A 197 -1.38 -4.00 21.28
C LEU A 197 -2.62 -4.92 21.20
N ASP A 198 -2.56 -6.12 21.75
CA ASP A 198 -3.70 -7.04 21.83
C ASP A 198 -4.71 -6.57 22.89
N PHE A 199 -4.25 -6.00 24.00
CA PHE A 199 -5.11 -5.34 24.99
C PHE A 199 -5.95 -4.22 24.36
N LEU A 200 -5.34 -3.37 23.53
CA LEU A 200 -6.07 -2.34 22.77
C LEU A 200 -7.10 -2.93 21.80
N ASP A 201 -6.76 -4.02 21.13
CA ASP A 201 -7.67 -4.69 20.20
C ASP A 201 -8.87 -5.32 20.95
N LEU A 202 -8.65 -5.83 22.18
CA LEU A 202 -9.67 -6.43 23.04
C LEU A 202 -10.61 -5.38 23.66
N GLN A 203 -10.13 -4.20 24.02
CA GLN A 203 -10.96 -3.14 24.60
C GLN A 203 -12.17 -2.80 23.73
N ARG A 204 -12.03 -2.93 22.40
CA ARG A 204 -13.13 -2.79 21.44
C ARG A 204 -14.31 -3.75 21.68
N LEU A 205 -14.04 -4.94 22.20
CA LEU A 205 -15.07 -5.95 22.46
C LEU A 205 -15.83 -5.67 23.75
N VAL A 206 -15.23 -4.92 24.66
CA VAL A 206 -15.82 -4.59 25.97
C VAL A 206 -16.70 -3.35 25.85
N ASP A 207 -16.26 -2.32 25.12
CA ASP A 207 -17.00 -1.06 24.96
C ASP A 207 -18.02 -1.15 23.81
N VAL A 208 -19.04 -2.01 23.97
CA VAL A 208 -20.13 -2.22 22.99
C VAL A 208 -20.96 -0.93 22.76
N ASP A 209 -21.05 -0.08 23.78
CA ASP A 209 -21.75 1.21 23.71
C ASP A 209 -20.99 2.25 22.87
N VAL A 210 -19.68 2.05 22.69
CA VAL A 210 -18.78 2.96 21.96
C VAL A 210 -18.53 2.46 20.53
N PHE A 211 -18.44 1.14 20.34
CA PHE A 211 -18.10 0.55 19.06
C PHE A 211 -19.23 -0.36 18.55
N ALA A 212 -19.87 0.07 17.46
CA ALA A 212 -20.84 -0.77 16.78
C ALA A 212 -20.18 -2.09 16.34
N PRO A 213 -20.75 -3.26 16.67
CA PRO A 213 -20.24 -4.56 16.23
C PRO A 213 -20.60 -4.77 14.76
N GLN A 214 -20.02 -3.98 13.87
CA GLN A 214 -20.14 -4.16 12.42
C GLN A 214 -18.88 -4.80 11.84
N GLY A 215 -19.08 -5.76 10.94
CA GLY A 215 -18.03 -6.46 10.22
C GLY A 215 -17.88 -7.93 10.60
N SER A 216 -16.88 -8.58 10.01
CA SER A 216 -16.57 -9.98 10.29
C SER A 216 -16.13 -10.16 11.74
N ARG A 217 -16.53 -11.29 12.34
CA ARG A 217 -16.06 -11.68 13.67
C ARG A 217 -14.53 -11.73 13.68
N PRO A 218 -13.86 -11.28 14.76
CA PRO A 218 -12.41 -11.42 14.88
C PRO A 218 -12.01 -12.89 14.72
N MET A 219 -11.12 -13.18 13.78
CA MET A 219 -10.53 -14.51 13.65
C MET A 219 -9.55 -14.77 14.80
N LYS A 220 -9.43 -16.04 15.20
CA LYS A 220 -8.46 -16.47 16.21
C LYS A 220 -7.04 -16.18 15.69
N ARG A 221 -6.19 -15.66 16.57
CA ARG A 221 -4.79 -15.31 16.24
C ARG A 221 -3.85 -16.22 17.00
N ILE A 222 -2.91 -16.84 16.30
CA ILE A 222 -1.85 -17.65 16.91
C ILE A 222 -0.52 -16.91 16.80
N ARG A 223 0.12 -16.72 17.95
CA ARG A 223 1.45 -16.14 18.12
C ARG A 223 2.37 -17.20 18.73
N GLU A 224 3.05 -17.95 17.88
CA GLU A 224 3.97 -19.01 18.32
C GLU A 224 5.39 -18.72 17.88
N SER A 225 6.37 -19.24 18.62
CA SER A 225 7.78 -19.14 18.26
C SER A 225 8.08 -19.77 16.90
N GLY A 226 7.29 -20.77 16.47
CA GLY A 226 7.37 -21.39 15.15
C GLY A 226 6.77 -20.58 14.00
N ASN A 227 6.16 -19.40 14.26
CA ASN A 227 5.63 -18.56 13.19
C ASN A 227 6.75 -17.99 12.32
N PRO A 228 6.50 -17.81 11.00
CA PRO A 228 7.50 -17.25 10.10
C PRO A 228 7.88 -15.82 10.50
N ALA A 229 9.15 -15.49 10.33
CA ALA A 229 9.63 -14.12 10.48
C ALA A 229 8.99 -13.21 9.42
N THR A 230 8.78 -11.95 9.79
CA THR A 230 8.35 -10.93 8.85
C THR A 230 9.48 -10.63 7.87
N SER A 231 9.14 -10.43 6.59
CA SER A 231 10.09 -9.94 5.57
C SER A 231 10.25 -8.41 5.60
N ARG A 232 9.69 -7.75 6.61
CA ARG A 232 9.64 -6.29 6.72
C ARG A 232 10.92 -5.76 7.31
N ASP A 233 11.38 -4.65 6.76
CA ASP A 233 12.46 -3.87 7.34
C ASP A 233 12.04 -3.29 8.70
N ALA A 234 13.04 -3.10 9.56
CA ALA A 234 12.86 -2.43 10.82
C ALA A 234 12.48 -0.96 10.59
N VAL A 235 11.55 -0.44 11.39
CA VAL A 235 11.17 0.96 11.34
C VAL A 235 12.36 1.81 11.79
N LYS A 236 12.72 2.83 11.00
CA LYS A 236 13.78 3.78 11.33
C LYS A 236 13.27 4.89 12.25
N GLY A 237 14.16 5.52 13.00
CA GLY A 237 13.83 6.65 13.86
C GLY A 237 13.09 6.28 15.16
N LEU A 238 12.97 4.99 15.50
CA LEU A 238 12.37 4.60 16.77
C LEU A 238 13.40 4.73 17.90
N PRO A 239 13.00 5.16 19.11
CA PRO A 239 13.86 5.08 20.28
C PRO A 239 14.39 3.66 20.49
N ARG A 240 15.64 3.53 20.95
CA ARG A 240 16.33 2.24 21.13
C ARG A 240 15.49 1.21 21.90
N ALA A 241 14.66 1.68 22.81
CA ALA A 241 13.80 0.86 23.66
C ALA A 241 12.68 0.11 22.91
N PHE A 242 12.33 0.50 21.68
CA PHE A 242 11.33 -0.18 20.85
C PHE A 242 11.88 -1.40 20.10
N TYR A 243 13.20 -1.52 20.00
CA TYR A 243 13.80 -2.65 19.33
C TYR A 243 14.06 -3.80 20.30
N ASN A 244 14.03 -5.01 19.77
CA ASN A 244 14.48 -6.19 20.48
C ASN A 244 15.98 -6.06 20.79
N ARG A 245 16.35 -6.25 22.06
CA ARG A 245 17.75 -6.11 22.50
C ARG A 245 18.69 -7.09 21.81
N ALA A 246 18.28 -8.36 21.70
CA ALA A 246 19.09 -9.41 21.07
C ALA A 246 19.27 -9.13 19.56
N TRP A 247 18.22 -8.64 18.91
CA TRP A 247 18.28 -8.24 17.51
C TRP A 247 19.23 -7.06 17.31
N ILE A 248 19.10 -5.98 18.08
CA ILE A 248 20.03 -4.82 18.00
C ILE A 248 21.48 -5.26 18.20
N THR A 249 21.75 -6.13 19.18
CA THR A 249 23.12 -6.57 19.47
C THR A 249 23.72 -7.44 18.37
N SER A 250 22.89 -8.00 17.49
CA SER A 250 23.35 -8.80 16.35
C SER A 250 23.68 -7.96 15.11
N LEU A 251 23.35 -6.67 15.11
CA LEU A 251 23.56 -5.79 13.97
C LEU A 251 25.02 -5.33 13.87
N THR A 252 25.48 -5.15 12.64
CA THR A 252 26.72 -4.43 12.35
C THR A 252 26.57 -2.93 12.62
N GLN A 253 27.69 -2.23 12.81
CA GLN A 253 27.70 -0.78 13.02
C GLN A 253 26.96 -0.01 11.89
N ARG A 254 27.18 -0.40 10.63
CA ARG A 254 26.53 0.21 9.47
C ARG A 254 25.01 0.01 9.47
N GLN A 255 24.54 -1.16 9.90
CA GLN A 255 23.11 -1.44 10.01
C GLN A 255 22.49 -0.64 11.15
N LEU A 256 23.19 -0.48 12.27
CA LEU A 256 22.75 0.32 13.41
C LEU A 256 22.64 1.81 13.06
N GLU A 257 23.63 2.35 12.33
CA GLU A 257 23.59 3.72 11.81
C GLU A 257 22.40 3.92 10.87
N GLY A 258 22.11 2.95 10.00
CA GLY A 258 20.97 3.02 9.07
C GLY A 258 19.58 2.99 9.71
N LEU A 259 19.47 2.77 11.03
CA LEU A 259 18.22 2.85 11.79
C LEU A 259 17.89 4.27 12.27
N ASP A 260 18.84 5.21 12.22
CA ASP A 260 18.64 6.60 12.66
C ASP A 260 18.05 6.71 14.08
N ILE A 261 18.56 5.90 15.02
CA ILE A 261 18.02 5.81 16.39
C ILE A 261 18.21 7.15 17.11
N PRO A 262 17.13 7.82 17.57
CA PRO A 262 17.24 9.07 18.30
C PRO A 262 17.84 8.85 19.70
N GLU A 263 18.49 9.88 20.23
CA GLU A 263 19.01 9.89 21.62
C GLU A 263 17.89 9.89 22.66
N GLU A 264 16.66 10.26 22.27
CA GLU A 264 15.50 10.26 23.15
C GLU A 264 15.25 8.86 23.73
N SER A 265 15.22 8.79 25.06
CA SER A 265 14.85 7.55 25.76
C SER A 265 13.33 7.43 25.87
N PHE A 266 12.80 6.23 25.66
CA PHE A 266 11.40 5.92 25.92
C PHE A 266 11.27 5.04 27.16
N SER A 267 10.54 5.53 28.16
CA SER A 267 10.26 4.80 29.40
C SER A 267 9.08 3.84 29.20
N TRP A 268 9.33 2.55 29.40
CA TRP A 268 8.28 1.53 29.33
C TRP A 268 7.54 1.40 30.65
N MET A 269 6.21 1.40 30.59
CA MET A 269 5.37 1.02 31.72
C MET A 269 5.14 -0.49 31.71
N GLN A 270 5.07 -1.10 32.89
CA GLN A 270 4.56 -2.46 33.04
C GLN A 270 3.05 -2.37 33.25
N VAL A 271 2.27 -2.68 32.21
CA VAL A 271 0.82 -2.77 32.35
C VAL A 271 0.48 -4.14 32.92
N ALA A 272 0.12 -4.19 34.20
CA ALA A 272 -0.44 -5.40 34.80
C ALA A 272 -1.89 -5.51 34.34
N VAL A 273 -2.13 -6.31 33.29
CA VAL A 273 -3.49 -6.66 32.88
C VAL A 273 -4.04 -7.64 33.93
N ALA A 274 -5.02 -7.20 34.72
CA ALA A 274 -5.77 -8.12 35.56
C ALA A 274 -6.46 -9.14 34.63
N THR A 275 -6.05 -10.40 34.71
CA THR A 275 -6.76 -11.51 34.07
C THR A 275 -8.16 -11.56 34.66
N VAL A 276 -9.15 -11.19 33.86
CA VAL A 276 -10.57 -11.51 34.09
C VAL A 276 -10.81 -12.95 33.66
#